data_AF-A0A4S2TKE4-F1
#
_entry.id   AF-A0A4S2TKE4-F1
#
_cell.length_a   1.000
_cell.length_b   1.000
_cell.length_c   1.000
_cell.angle_alpha   90.00
_cell.angle_beta   90.00
_cell.angle_gamma   90.00
#
_symmetry.space_group_name_H-M   'P 1'
#
loop_
_entity.id
_entity.type
_entity.pdbx_description
1 polymer ?
#
loop_
_entity_poly.entity_id
_entity_poly.type
_entity_poly.pdbx_seq_one_letter_code
_entity_poly.pdbx_strand_id
1 'polypeptide(L)'
;MSSVTVPRAWPEHHGVWAPSHAPGARRSLRPYPLGMSVVRLRLVTPPLGPAARQGRFGVGAPCPGHEGLRGQEMGEWAGRTLDEVAAGNPQAVGQWLTDPSYAPPGGGESVAALIARTGAHLTGLGPGTHRAVVEQAVVRAAVVYALDLPGAAFWRLDVRPDTVTTLTGRSGRWNLLVGQPDPASRPDSQTNPSTDAGTDPRPAAR
;
A
#
# COMPACT_ATOMS: atom_id res chain seq x y z
N MET A 1 -12.62 -16.38 34.71
CA MET A 1 -12.18 -15.00 34.40
C MET A 1 -10.67 -14.97 34.59
N SER A 2 -9.91 -15.29 33.53
CA SER A 2 -8.45 -15.37 33.63
C SER A 2 -7.85 -14.09 33.05
N SER A 3 -7.18 -13.34 33.93
CA SER A 3 -6.53 -12.07 33.64
C SER A 3 -5.26 -12.32 32.82
N VAL A 4 -5.15 -11.72 31.64
CA VAL A 4 -3.94 -11.77 30.81
C VAL A 4 -3.05 -10.59 31.20
N THR A 5 -1.95 -10.91 31.86
CA THR A 5 -0.87 -9.98 32.18
C THR A 5 -0.11 -9.61 30.91
N VAL A 6 -0.11 -8.33 30.55
CA VAL A 6 0.71 -7.77 29.46
C VAL A 6 2.10 -7.41 30.02
N PRO A 7 3.21 -7.93 29.49
CA PRO A 7 4.54 -7.46 29.87
C PRO A 7 4.79 -6.06 29.29
N ARG A 8 5.21 -5.14 30.17
CA ARG A 8 5.61 -3.76 29.85
C ARG A 8 7.09 -3.69 29.44
N ALA A 9 7.35 -2.71 28.56
CA ALA A 9 8.59 -1.95 28.33
C ALA A 9 9.80 -2.65 27.68
N TRP A 10 10.22 -2.09 26.54
CA TRP A 10 11.53 -2.31 25.90
C TRP A 10 12.35 -1.01 25.96
N PRO A 11 13.69 -1.09 26.04
CA PRO A 11 14.56 -0.02 26.50
C PRO A 11 14.78 1.09 25.45
N GLU A 12 14.88 2.33 25.95
CA GLU A 12 15.23 3.52 25.19
C GLU A 12 16.73 3.53 24.90
N HIS A 13 17.11 3.26 23.66
CA HIS A 13 18.48 3.50 23.18
C HIS A 13 18.58 4.91 22.58
N HIS A 14 19.08 5.85 23.38
CA HIS A 14 19.55 7.15 22.90
C HIS A 14 20.89 6.99 22.18
N GLY A 15 20.85 6.67 20.89
CA GLY A 15 21.99 6.77 19.99
C GLY A 15 22.02 8.13 19.31
N VAL A 16 22.99 8.98 19.68
CA VAL A 16 23.27 10.27 19.03
C VAL A 16 23.78 10.00 17.61
N TRP A 17 23.06 10.47 16.58
CA TRP A 17 23.49 10.43 15.19
C TRP A 17 24.29 11.68 14.84
N ALA A 18 25.58 11.52 14.51
CA ALA A 18 26.43 12.60 14.01
C ALA A 18 26.38 12.63 12.47
N PRO A 19 26.21 13.80 11.81
CA PRO A 19 26.31 13.91 10.37
C PRO A 19 27.78 14.09 9.94
N SER A 20 28.30 13.21 9.09
CA SER A 20 29.60 13.39 8.44
C SER A 20 29.46 13.60 6.93
N HIS A 21 29.37 14.84 6.46
CA HIS A 21 29.76 15.16 5.08
C HIS A 21 30.40 16.56 5.01
N ALA A 22 31.63 16.60 4.50
CA ALA A 22 32.41 17.81 4.26
C ALA A 22 31.87 18.60 3.05
N PRO A 23 31.93 19.95 3.04
CA PRO A 23 31.52 20.75 1.90
C PRO A 23 32.71 21.01 0.96
N GLY A 24 32.56 20.78 -0.34
CA GLY A 24 33.51 21.36 -1.30
C GLY A 24 33.72 20.59 -2.60
N ALA A 25 32.70 20.52 -3.46
CA ALA A 25 32.94 20.40 -4.89
C ALA A 25 31.80 21.11 -5.64
N ARG A 26 32.06 22.32 -6.15
CA ARG A 26 31.12 23.03 -7.02
C ARG A 26 31.05 22.29 -8.36
N ARG A 27 30.09 21.38 -8.47
CA ARG A 27 29.76 20.70 -9.73
C ARG A 27 29.05 21.71 -10.63
N SER A 28 29.61 21.92 -11.82
CA SER A 28 29.06 22.77 -12.89
C SER A 28 27.54 22.56 -13.03
N LEU A 29 26.76 23.62 -12.77
CA LEU A 29 25.33 23.64 -13.01
C LEU A 29 25.10 23.82 -14.51
N ARG A 30 24.85 22.72 -15.23
CA ARG A 30 24.19 22.81 -16.53
C ARG A 30 22.79 23.37 -16.30
N PRO A 31 22.28 24.28 -17.15
CA PRO A 31 20.91 24.76 -17.04
C PRO A 31 19.94 23.59 -17.19
N TYR A 32 19.12 23.33 -16.17
CA TYR A 32 18.04 22.35 -16.25
C TYR A 32 16.94 22.90 -17.17
N PRO A 33 16.39 22.10 -18.10
CA PRO A 33 15.22 22.53 -18.85
C PRO A 33 14.03 22.71 -17.90
N LEU A 34 13.40 23.88 -17.97
CA LEU A 34 12.20 24.23 -17.22
C LEU A 34 11.05 23.32 -17.64
N GLY A 35 10.71 22.40 -16.74
CA GLY A 35 9.59 21.47 -16.85
C GLY A 35 9.74 20.37 -15.83
N MET A 36 9.40 20.64 -14.56
CA MET A 36 9.44 19.62 -13.50
C MET A 36 8.39 18.54 -13.83
N SER A 37 8.84 17.44 -14.42
CA SER A 37 8.00 16.28 -14.67
C SER A 37 7.62 15.64 -13.33
N VAL A 38 6.34 15.70 -13.01
CA VAL A 38 5.78 15.07 -11.80
C VAL A 38 5.19 13.74 -12.18
N VAL A 39 5.55 12.70 -11.43
CA VAL A 39 4.86 11.39 -11.47
C VAL A 39 3.93 11.36 -10.28
N ARG A 40 2.66 11.00 -10.49
CA ARG A 40 1.69 10.76 -9.42
C ARG A 40 1.15 9.35 -9.58
N LEU A 41 1.36 8.51 -8.60
CA LEU A 41 0.80 7.15 -8.55
C LEU A 41 -0.27 7.10 -7.46
N ARG A 42 -1.49 6.72 -7.83
CA ARG A 42 -2.61 6.46 -6.92
C ARG A 42 -2.77 4.95 -6.77
N LEU A 43 -2.38 4.43 -5.62
CA LEU A 43 -2.56 3.02 -5.24
C LEU A 43 -3.91 2.89 -4.55
N VAL A 44 -4.81 2.13 -5.14
CA VAL A 44 -6.18 1.94 -4.65
C VAL A 44 -6.30 0.56 -4.05
N THR A 45 -6.54 0.50 -2.75
CA THR A 45 -6.84 -0.75 -2.08
C THR A 45 -8.35 -0.97 -2.12
N PRO A 46 -8.85 -2.03 -2.79
CA PRO A 46 -10.28 -2.28 -2.89
C PRO A 46 -10.87 -2.67 -1.52
N PRO A 47 -12.21 -2.73 -1.40
CA PRO A 47 -12.85 -3.36 -0.24
C PRO A 47 -12.35 -4.79 -0.02
N LEU A 48 -12.25 -5.22 1.22
CA LEU A 48 -11.84 -6.59 1.53
C LEU A 48 -12.85 -7.59 0.96
N GLY A 49 -12.37 -8.51 0.11
CA GLY A 49 -13.14 -9.68 -0.29
C GLY A 49 -13.34 -10.67 0.88
N PRO A 50 -14.22 -11.67 0.73
CA PRO A 50 -14.52 -12.64 1.78
C PRO A 50 -13.29 -13.37 2.34
N ALA A 51 -12.35 -13.77 1.48
CA ALA A 51 -11.11 -14.44 1.89
C ALA A 51 -10.20 -13.52 2.72
N ALA A 52 -10.02 -12.27 2.29
CA ALA A 52 -9.20 -11.29 3.01
C ALA A 52 -9.79 -10.96 4.39
N ARG A 53 -11.13 -10.91 4.52
CA ARG A 53 -11.81 -10.75 5.82
C ARG A 53 -11.55 -11.90 6.80
N GLN A 54 -11.22 -13.09 6.30
CA GLN A 54 -10.82 -14.24 7.10
C GLN A 54 -9.32 -14.25 7.42
N GLY A 55 -8.56 -13.21 7.03
CA GLY A 55 -7.11 -13.17 7.22
C GLY A 55 -6.35 -14.17 6.35
N ARG A 56 -6.93 -14.60 5.21
CA ARG A 56 -6.26 -15.49 4.27
C ARG A 56 -5.22 -14.72 3.45
N PHE A 57 -4.06 -15.34 3.25
CA PHE A 57 -3.01 -14.82 2.39
C PHE A 57 -3.48 -14.68 0.94
N GLY A 58 -2.99 -13.64 0.26
CA GLY A 58 -3.26 -13.37 -1.14
C GLY A 58 -2.70 -14.44 -2.09
N VAL A 59 -3.09 -14.34 -3.35
CA VAL A 59 -2.75 -15.31 -4.41
C VAL A 59 -1.94 -14.68 -5.55
N GLY A 60 -1.27 -13.56 -5.31
CA GLY A 60 -0.47 -12.87 -6.34
C GLY A 60 -1.32 -12.18 -7.40
N ALA A 61 -2.35 -11.40 -7.00
CA ALA A 61 -3.31 -10.83 -7.95
C ALA A 61 -2.62 -9.95 -9.03
N PRO A 62 -2.93 -10.12 -10.33
CA PRO A 62 -2.30 -9.30 -11.38
C PRO A 62 -2.71 -7.83 -11.26
N CYS A 63 -1.86 -6.93 -11.77
CA CYS A 63 -2.14 -5.50 -11.86
C CYS A 63 -1.95 -5.03 -13.32
N PRO A 64 -2.99 -5.14 -14.17
CA PRO A 64 -2.87 -4.84 -15.59
C PRO A 64 -2.35 -3.43 -15.87
N GLY A 65 -1.37 -3.32 -16.77
CA GLY A 65 -0.69 -2.05 -17.09
C GLY A 65 0.34 -1.62 -16.04
N HIS A 66 0.42 -2.34 -14.92
CA HIS A 66 1.37 -2.12 -13.85
C HIS A 66 1.90 -3.44 -13.30
N GLU A 67 2.48 -4.29 -14.15
CA GLU A 67 2.90 -5.65 -13.78
C GLU A 67 3.84 -5.71 -12.58
N GLY A 68 4.71 -4.71 -12.41
CA GLY A 68 5.57 -4.60 -11.24
C GLY A 68 4.84 -4.32 -9.92
N LEU A 69 3.52 -4.07 -9.97
CA LEU A 69 2.60 -3.87 -8.85
C LEU A 69 1.60 -5.03 -8.65
N ARG A 70 1.80 -6.20 -9.30
CA ARG A 70 1.03 -7.41 -8.96
C ARG A 70 1.12 -7.74 -7.46
N GLY A 71 0.17 -8.49 -6.91
CA GLY A 71 0.15 -8.96 -5.52
C GLY A 71 1.38 -9.80 -5.17
N GLN A 72 1.63 -9.98 -3.87
CA GLN A 72 2.76 -10.78 -3.40
C GLN A 72 2.49 -12.26 -3.65
N GLU A 73 3.47 -13.00 -4.17
CA GLU A 73 3.37 -14.45 -4.24
C GLU A 73 3.54 -15.03 -2.84
N MET A 74 2.56 -15.78 -2.36
CA MET A 74 2.62 -16.40 -1.03
C MET A 74 2.95 -17.90 -1.11
N GLY A 75 3.18 -18.44 -2.31
CA GLY A 75 3.53 -19.84 -2.53
C GLY A 75 2.52 -20.79 -1.89
N GLU A 76 2.99 -21.78 -1.14
CA GLU A 76 2.16 -22.74 -0.41
C GLU A 76 1.26 -22.12 0.68
N TRP A 77 1.48 -20.86 1.05
CA TRP A 77 0.64 -20.16 2.02
C TRP A 77 -0.57 -19.49 1.38
N ALA A 78 -0.59 -19.37 0.05
CA ALA A 78 -1.67 -18.72 -0.67
C ALA A 78 -3.04 -19.33 -0.31
N GLY A 79 -4.01 -18.47 0.03
CA GLY A 79 -5.34 -18.88 0.45
C GLY A 79 -5.45 -19.46 1.87
N ARG A 80 -4.35 -19.68 2.59
CA ARG A 80 -4.36 -20.14 3.99
C ARG A 80 -4.41 -18.97 4.97
N THR A 81 -4.91 -19.21 6.17
CA THR A 81 -4.81 -18.23 7.28
C THR A 81 -3.44 -18.32 7.96
N LEU A 82 -3.07 -17.28 8.70
CA LEU A 82 -1.86 -17.29 9.52
C LEU A 82 -1.85 -18.46 10.52
N ASP A 83 -3.00 -18.75 11.15
CA ASP A 83 -3.16 -19.85 12.10
C ASP A 83 -2.99 -21.23 11.43
N GLU A 84 -3.58 -21.41 10.24
CA GLU A 84 -3.43 -22.64 9.47
C GLU A 84 -1.95 -22.90 9.10
N VAL A 85 -1.19 -21.85 8.78
CA VAL A 85 0.25 -21.95 8.50
C VAL A 85 1.04 -22.21 9.79
N ALA A 86 0.76 -21.47 10.86
CA ALA A 86 1.45 -21.59 12.14
C ALA A 86 1.26 -22.98 12.77
N ALA A 87 0.08 -23.61 12.59
CA ALA A 87 -0.18 -24.96 13.06
C ALA A 87 0.74 -26.01 12.40
N GLY A 88 1.14 -25.79 11.15
CA GLY A 88 2.06 -26.69 10.43
C GLY A 88 3.54 -26.35 10.68
N ASN A 89 3.88 -25.06 10.79
CA ASN A 89 5.25 -24.61 11.02
C ASN A 89 5.28 -23.21 11.68
N PRO A 90 5.30 -23.12 13.02
CA PRO A 90 5.27 -21.83 13.72
C PRO A 90 6.58 -21.05 13.57
N GLN A 91 7.72 -21.73 13.41
CA GLN A 91 9.02 -21.09 13.19
C GLN A 91 9.05 -20.31 11.87
N ALA A 92 8.47 -20.88 10.81
CA ALA A 92 8.41 -20.24 9.51
C ALA A 92 7.62 -18.91 9.55
N VAL A 93 6.53 -18.85 10.33
CA VAL A 93 5.78 -17.61 10.56
C VAL A 93 6.62 -16.58 11.31
N GLY A 94 7.34 -17.02 12.35
CA GLY A 94 8.23 -16.14 13.11
C GLY A 94 9.33 -15.52 12.24
N GLN A 95 9.94 -16.31 11.36
CA GLN A 95 10.94 -15.83 10.40
C GLN A 95 10.32 -14.84 9.40
N TRP A 96 9.17 -15.16 8.82
CA TRP A 96 8.48 -14.26 7.89
C TRP A 96 8.10 -12.90 8.50
N LEU A 97 7.77 -12.86 9.80
CA LEU A 97 7.44 -11.62 10.52
C LEU A 97 8.66 -10.78 10.94
N THR A 98 9.88 -11.33 10.86
CA THR A 98 11.10 -10.68 11.40
C THR A 98 12.21 -10.49 10.38
N ASP A 99 12.25 -11.31 9.33
CA ASP A 99 13.25 -11.28 8.27
C ASP A 99 12.60 -10.96 6.92
N PRO A 100 12.81 -9.74 6.38
CA PRO A 100 12.29 -9.37 5.06
C PRO A 100 12.82 -10.18 3.90
N SER A 101 13.94 -10.87 4.06
CA SER A 101 14.53 -11.73 3.03
C SER A 101 13.89 -13.12 2.97
N TYR A 102 13.15 -13.51 4.01
CA TYR A 102 12.47 -14.80 4.04
C TYR A 102 11.39 -14.88 2.96
N ALA A 103 11.46 -15.93 2.13
CA ALA A 103 10.48 -16.25 1.11
C ALA A 103 9.58 -17.40 1.58
N PRO A 104 8.24 -17.27 1.54
CA PRO A 104 7.35 -18.40 1.80
C PRO A 104 7.66 -19.61 0.88
N PRO A 105 7.57 -20.85 1.37
CA PRO A 105 7.82 -22.05 0.57
C PRO A 105 6.93 -22.17 -0.66
N GLY A 106 7.35 -22.99 -1.64
CA GLY A 106 6.57 -23.26 -2.84
C GLY A 106 6.49 -22.09 -3.83
N GLY A 107 7.57 -21.31 -3.96
CA GLY A 107 7.65 -20.19 -4.90
C GLY A 107 7.11 -18.86 -4.37
N GLY A 108 7.04 -18.69 -3.05
CA GLY A 108 6.69 -17.40 -2.45
C GLY A 108 7.74 -16.33 -2.71
N GLU A 109 7.27 -15.09 -2.74
CA GLU A 109 8.06 -13.86 -2.90
C GLU A 109 8.39 -13.31 -1.50
N SER A 110 9.65 -13.02 -1.24
CA SER A 110 10.04 -12.34 0.01
C SER A 110 9.60 -10.89 -0.01
N VAL A 111 9.48 -10.28 1.17
CA VAL A 111 9.14 -8.85 1.27
C VAL A 111 10.21 -7.98 0.61
N ALA A 112 11.49 -8.35 0.74
CA ALA A 112 12.59 -7.67 0.07
C ALA A 112 12.45 -7.72 -1.47
N ALA A 113 12.07 -8.87 -2.03
CA ALA A 113 11.83 -9.01 -3.47
C ALA A 113 10.62 -8.18 -3.94
N LEU A 114 9.53 -8.18 -3.16
CA LEU A 114 8.36 -7.34 -3.44
C LEU A 114 8.71 -5.84 -3.45
N ILE A 115 9.47 -5.37 -2.44
CA ILE A 115 9.96 -3.99 -2.36
C ILE A 115 10.80 -3.66 -3.59
N ALA A 116 11.74 -4.53 -3.95
CA ALA A 116 12.64 -4.32 -5.08
C ALA A 116 11.88 -4.18 -6.41
N ARG A 117 10.96 -5.11 -6.74
CA ARG A 117 10.21 -5.00 -8.01
C ARG A 117 9.24 -3.83 -8.02
N THR A 118 8.62 -3.52 -6.88
CA THR A 118 7.74 -2.35 -6.75
C THR A 118 8.54 -1.08 -6.99
N GLY A 119 9.75 -1.00 -6.43
CA GLY A 119 10.66 0.12 -6.64
C GLY A 119 11.14 0.28 -8.09
N ALA A 120 11.47 -0.82 -8.74
CA ALA A 120 11.81 -0.83 -10.17
C ALA A 120 10.64 -0.30 -11.01
N HIS A 121 9.40 -0.71 -10.69
CA HIS A 121 8.20 -0.21 -11.35
C HIS A 121 8.02 1.30 -11.16
N LEU A 122 8.11 1.79 -9.92
CA LEU A 122 8.01 3.21 -9.59
C LEU A 122 9.03 4.06 -10.35
N THR A 123 10.26 3.55 -10.49
CA THR A 123 11.36 4.22 -11.20
C THR A 123 11.12 4.27 -12.71
N GLY A 124 10.44 3.27 -13.28
CA GLY A 124 10.09 3.21 -14.70
C GLY A 124 8.86 4.04 -15.10
N LEU A 125 8.12 4.61 -14.14
CA LEU A 125 6.92 5.39 -14.46
C LEU A 125 7.27 6.71 -15.17
N GLY A 126 6.64 6.92 -16.32
CA GLY A 126 6.68 8.19 -17.03
C GLY A 126 5.92 9.31 -16.28
N PRO A 127 6.18 10.58 -16.63
CA PRO A 127 5.46 11.73 -16.07
C PRO A 127 3.94 11.59 -16.28
N GLY A 128 3.15 12.07 -15.32
CA GLY A 128 1.69 12.01 -15.38
C GLY A 128 1.05 11.38 -14.15
N THR A 129 -0.24 11.07 -14.26
CA THR A 129 -1.01 10.42 -13.19
C THR A 129 -1.32 8.97 -13.57
N HIS A 130 -0.92 8.05 -12.72
CA HIS A 130 -1.14 6.61 -12.81
C HIS A 130 -2.10 6.19 -11.70
N ARG A 131 -2.94 5.20 -11.96
CA ARG A 131 -3.87 4.63 -10.98
C ARG A 131 -3.82 3.12 -11.06
N ALA A 132 -3.50 2.46 -9.96
CA ALA A 132 -3.35 1.01 -9.89
C ALA A 132 -4.22 0.48 -8.74
N VAL A 133 -5.02 -0.55 -9.00
CA VAL A 133 -5.72 -1.30 -7.94
C VAL A 133 -4.78 -2.38 -7.46
N VAL A 134 -4.48 -2.39 -6.16
CA VAL A 134 -3.43 -3.24 -5.57
C VAL A 134 -3.81 -3.76 -4.19
N GLU A 135 -3.18 -4.86 -3.79
CA GLU A 135 -3.27 -5.41 -2.44
C GLU A 135 -2.48 -4.54 -1.43
N GLN A 136 -2.81 -4.66 -0.14
CA GLN A 136 -2.17 -3.90 0.94
C GLN A 136 -0.65 -4.10 1.00
N ALA A 137 -0.18 -5.32 0.72
CA ALA A 137 1.24 -5.65 0.70
C ALA A 137 2.00 -4.78 -0.32
N VAL A 138 1.44 -4.55 -1.51
CA VAL A 138 2.05 -3.72 -2.54
C VAL A 138 2.11 -2.25 -2.11
N VAL A 139 1.07 -1.74 -1.44
CA VAL A 139 1.09 -0.37 -0.88
C VAL A 139 2.20 -0.22 0.15
N ARG A 140 2.34 -1.18 1.07
CA ARG A 140 3.42 -1.19 2.07
C ARG A 140 4.79 -1.19 1.40
N ALA A 141 4.99 -2.07 0.41
CA ALA A 141 6.24 -2.15 -0.35
C ALA A 141 6.56 -0.83 -1.08
N ALA A 142 5.57 -0.22 -1.72
CA ALA A 142 5.72 1.06 -2.41
C ALA A 142 6.11 2.19 -1.45
N VAL A 143 5.49 2.24 -0.26
CA VAL A 143 5.82 3.22 0.79
C VAL A 143 7.24 3.01 1.31
N VAL A 144 7.62 1.76 1.61
CA VAL A 144 8.97 1.42 2.08
C VAL A 144 10.02 1.85 1.07
N TYR A 145 9.83 1.53 -0.21
CA TYR A 145 10.74 1.97 -1.27
C TYR A 145 10.77 3.48 -1.44
N ALA A 146 9.60 4.12 -1.56
CA ALA A 146 9.49 5.53 -1.89
C ALA A 146 10.08 6.46 -0.81
N LEU A 147 10.01 6.05 0.45
CA LEU A 147 10.50 6.81 1.59
C LEU A 147 11.86 6.31 2.13
N ASP A 148 12.51 5.37 1.42
CA ASP A 148 13.79 4.77 1.82
C ASP A 148 13.76 4.21 3.27
N LEU A 149 12.67 3.52 3.61
CA LEU A 149 12.50 2.95 4.95
C LEU A 149 13.24 1.60 5.07
N PRO A 150 13.68 1.22 6.27
CA PRO A 150 14.14 -0.15 6.51
C PRO A 150 13.05 -1.15 6.15
N GLY A 151 13.42 -2.30 5.56
CA GLY A 151 12.47 -3.34 5.13
C GLY A 151 11.48 -3.75 6.24
N ALA A 152 11.96 -3.85 7.48
CA ALA A 152 11.16 -4.15 8.68
C ALA A 152 9.99 -3.19 8.94
N ALA A 153 9.98 -1.99 8.36
CA ALA A 153 8.83 -1.07 8.45
C ALA A 153 7.58 -1.63 7.75
N PHE A 154 7.74 -2.55 6.80
CA PHE A 154 6.64 -3.15 6.03
C PHE A 154 5.50 -3.68 6.91
N TRP A 155 5.80 -4.45 7.97
CA TRP A 155 4.81 -5.02 8.89
C TRP A 155 4.20 -3.98 9.84
N ARG A 156 4.80 -2.80 9.96
CA ARG A 156 4.34 -1.70 10.84
C ARG A 156 3.42 -0.70 10.13
N LEU A 157 3.34 -0.77 8.80
CA LEU A 157 2.50 0.11 8.00
C LEU A 157 1.07 -0.44 7.94
N ASP A 158 0.13 0.28 8.53
CA ASP A 158 -1.29 -0.07 8.39
C ASP A 158 -1.87 0.52 7.10
N VAL A 159 -2.48 -0.33 6.28
CA VAL A 159 -3.08 0.05 5.00
C VAL A 159 -4.52 -0.40 5.03
N ARG A 160 -5.42 0.58 5.17
CA ARG A 160 -6.86 0.29 5.24
C ARG A 160 -7.40 -0.07 3.86
N PRO A 161 -8.33 -1.03 3.79
CA PRO A 161 -9.12 -1.25 2.57
C PRO A 161 -9.94 -0.01 2.24
N ASP A 162 -10.39 0.09 0.99
CA ASP A 162 -11.19 1.20 0.48
C ASP A 162 -10.50 2.58 0.65
N THR A 163 -9.18 2.61 0.44
CA THR A 163 -8.41 3.84 0.47
C THR A 163 -7.51 4.02 -0.75
N VAL A 164 -7.20 5.28 -1.04
CA VAL A 164 -6.23 5.71 -2.04
C VAL A 164 -5.00 6.27 -1.34
N THR A 165 -3.90 5.55 -1.46
CA THR A 165 -2.57 6.03 -1.07
C THR A 165 -1.90 6.66 -2.28
N THR A 166 -1.41 7.90 -2.17
CA THR A 166 -0.81 8.61 -3.31
C THR A 166 0.67 8.83 -3.09
N LEU A 167 1.48 8.42 -4.05
CA LEU A 167 2.90 8.75 -4.14
C LEU A 167 3.10 9.81 -5.22
N THR A 168 3.77 10.91 -4.88
CA THR A 168 4.12 11.97 -5.83
C THR A 168 5.63 12.11 -5.94
N GLY A 169 6.19 11.71 -7.08
CA GLY A 169 7.60 11.69 -7.38
C GLY A 169 8.06 12.93 -8.16
N ARG A 170 9.20 13.49 -7.76
CA ARG A 170 9.91 14.57 -8.46
C ARG A 170 11.41 14.32 -8.37
N SER A 171 12.07 14.11 -9.52
CA SER A 171 13.53 13.95 -9.58
C SER A 171 14.06 12.88 -8.62
N GLY A 172 13.40 11.71 -8.58
CA GLY A 172 13.77 10.59 -7.69
C GLY A 172 13.32 10.72 -6.24
N ARG A 173 12.80 11.87 -5.80
CA ARG A 173 12.23 12.05 -4.47
C ARG A 173 10.72 11.83 -4.49
N TRP A 174 10.23 10.97 -3.60
CA TRP A 174 8.79 10.73 -3.44
C TRP A 174 8.24 11.44 -2.21
N ASN A 175 6.98 11.86 -2.31
CA ASN A 175 6.17 12.28 -1.17
C ASN A 175 4.96 11.35 -1.05
N LEU A 176 4.58 11.03 0.18
CA LEU A 176 3.45 10.17 0.50
C LEU A 176 2.26 11.01 0.99
N LEU A 177 1.10 10.78 0.38
CA LEU A 177 -0.20 11.08 0.98
C LEU A 177 -0.81 9.76 1.47
N VAL A 178 -0.98 9.65 2.78
CA VAL A 178 -1.51 8.45 3.45
C VAL A 178 -2.97 8.22 3.05
N GLY A 179 -3.38 6.95 2.99
CA GLY A 179 -4.68 6.47 2.54
C GLY A 179 -5.88 7.34 2.93
N GLN A 180 -6.46 8.01 1.94
CA GLN A 180 -7.73 8.73 2.04
C GLN A 180 -8.86 7.85 1.50
N PRO A 181 -10.13 8.01 1.93
CA PRO A 181 -11.24 7.33 1.29
C PRO A 181 -11.20 7.56 -0.23
N ASP A 182 -11.43 6.51 -1.03
CA ASP A 182 -11.49 6.70 -2.48
C ASP A 182 -12.74 7.52 -2.83
N PRO A 183 -12.59 8.73 -3.41
CA PRO A 183 -13.75 9.53 -3.81
C PRO A 183 -14.62 8.82 -4.85
N ALA A 184 -14.08 7.86 -5.61
CA ALA A 184 -14.83 7.05 -6.56
C ALA A 184 -15.64 5.91 -5.89
N SER A 185 -15.37 5.59 -4.62
CA SER A 185 -16.11 4.58 -3.85
C SER A 185 -17.39 5.13 -3.20
N ARG A 186 -17.69 6.43 -3.31
CA ARG A 186 -18.88 7.00 -2.68
C ARG A 186 -20.16 6.42 -3.31
N PRO A 187 -21.12 5.93 -2.50
CA PRO A 187 -22.38 5.38 -3.01
C PRO A 187 -23.38 6.41 -3.59
N ASP A 188 -23.02 7.70 -3.70
CA ASP A 188 -23.98 8.79 -3.95
C ASP A 188 -24.26 9.11 -5.44
N SER A 189 -24.06 8.15 -6.35
CA SER A 189 -24.46 8.30 -7.77
C SER A 189 -25.50 7.27 -8.20
N GLN A 190 -26.31 6.77 -7.27
CA GLN A 190 -27.56 6.11 -7.63
C GLN A 190 -28.65 7.18 -7.77
N THR A 191 -28.94 7.53 -9.02
CA THR A 191 -30.02 8.39 -9.51
C THR A 191 -31.28 8.26 -8.67
N ASN A 192 -31.66 9.33 -7.96
CA ASN A 192 -32.98 9.42 -7.35
C ASN A 192 -33.99 9.60 -8.50
N PRO A 193 -34.99 8.70 -8.69
CA PRO A 193 -36.03 8.95 -9.66
C PRO A 193 -36.84 10.16 -9.20
N SER A 194 -36.89 11.20 -10.04
CA SER A 194 -37.69 12.40 -9.83
C SER A 194 -39.12 12.03 -9.49
N THR A 195 -39.49 12.12 -8.22
CA THR A 195 -40.89 12.19 -7.82
C THR A 195 -41.33 13.62 -8.09
N ASP A 196 -41.73 13.89 -9.34
CA ASP A 196 -42.52 15.07 -9.62
C ASP A 196 -43.93 14.79 -9.11
N ALA A 197 -44.14 15.17 -7.85
CA ALA A 197 -45.44 15.22 -7.22
C ALA A 197 -46.22 16.35 -7.90
N GLY A 198 -46.95 16.00 -8.97
CA GLY A 198 -48.03 16.79 -9.52
C GLY A 198 -49.06 17.05 -8.42
N THR A 199 -48.95 18.22 -7.81
CA THR A 199 -49.91 18.75 -6.84
C THR A 199 -51.14 19.24 -7.61
N ASP A 200 -52.27 18.56 -7.43
CA ASP A 200 -53.60 19.09 -7.65
C ASP A 200 -53.78 20.37 -6.79
N PRO A 201 -54.44 21.43 -7.29
CA PRO A 201 -55.77 21.69 -6.74
C PRO A 201 -56.74 22.40 -7.70
N ARG A 202 -57.99 21.92 -7.80
CA ARG A 202 -59.21 22.60 -7.27
C ARG A 202 -60.50 22.23 -8.04
N PRO A 203 -61.65 22.18 -7.33
CA PRO A 203 -62.98 22.15 -7.94
C PRO A 203 -63.59 23.57 -8.04
N ALA A 204 -64.35 23.85 -9.12
CA ALA A 204 -65.50 24.76 -9.12
C ALA A 204 -66.33 24.71 -10.43
N ALA A 205 -67.63 24.43 -10.26
CA ALA A 205 -68.81 24.93 -11.01
C ALA A 205 -69.00 24.58 -12.50
N ARG A 206 -70.01 23.75 -12.80
CA ARG A 206 -71.41 24.16 -13.05
C ARG A 206 -72.35 22.96 -13.09
#